data_AF-A0A4C1ZP41-F1
#
_entry.id   AF-A0A4C1ZP41-F1
#
_cell.length_a   1.000
_cell.length_b   1.000
_cell.length_c   1.000
_cell.angle_alpha   90.00
_cell.angle_beta   90.00
_cell.angle_gamma   90.00
#
_symmetry.space_group_name_H-M   'P 1'
#
loop_
_entity.id
_entity.type
_entity.pdbx_description
1 polymer ?
#
loop_
_entity_poly.entity_id
_entity_poly.type
_entity_poly.pdbx_seq_one_letter_code
_entity_poly.pdbx_strand_id
1 'polypeptide(L)'
;MLGQPQAVGYSGPTFIAIRSGKHSSSTANTHAQDFETLLELEEFRPLAKTDHGLVKPVVIMTVDGGPDENPRYQKVIGFAIQHFKRHDLDALFIATNAPGRSAYNRVERRMAPLSRELAGLILPHDHFGSHLDERGITIDEQLERYNFEFAGNVLAEVWSSMEIDGYNVTAKYVEADEQDVPEFPDIKWYSEHVRESQYLLQIVKCKNTECCRPRSGLFRLLDNRFLPPPAKVKQTVDDLVLDEGGQFLDLPVNLALRLKGKVRPVRVAARHANELMCIIQNLEHQDVEWLDESDVDIPKSDESEQTHNTEQQSNVIDNLESWIQRRSAVILSGRRRAASEVRIHLNFIYNTRTSAAPPQYIRFRPERRPVSGRACSVSES
;
A
#
# COMPACT_ATOMS: atom_id res chain seq x y z
N MET A 1 -4.32 15.32 21.47
CA MET A 1 -3.59 14.03 21.45
C MET A 1 -3.01 13.82 20.06
N LEU A 2 -1.74 13.44 19.96
CA LEU A 2 -1.21 12.79 18.75
C LEU A 2 -1.60 11.30 18.80
N GLY A 3 -1.85 10.68 17.64
CA GLY A 3 -2.04 9.23 17.52
C GLY A 3 -3.16 8.62 18.38
N GLN A 4 -4.43 8.99 18.15
CA GLN A 4 -5.54 8.19 18.69
C GLN A 4 -5.49 6.77 18.07
N PRO A 5 -5.42 5.67 18.85
CA PRO A 5 -5.35 4.33 18.28
C PRO A 5 -6.55 3.96 17.41
N GLN A 6 -7.73 4.50 17.73
CA GLN A 6 -8.96 4.34 16.94
C GLN A 6 -8.90 4.99 15.55
N ALA A 7 -7.96 5.91 15.30
CA ALA A 7 -7.78 6.56 14.00
C ALA A 7 -6.92 5.74 13.02
N VAL A 8 -6.38 4.58 13.43
CA VAL A 8 -5.57 3.69 12.58
C VAL A 8 -6.26 2.34 12.43
N GLY A 9 -7.16 2.26 11.44
CA GLY A 9 -7.81 1.02 11.04
C GLY A 9 -6.95 0.17 10.10
N TYR A 10 -7.17 -1.15 10.11
CA TYR A 10 -6.71 -2.08 9.07
C TYR A 10 -7.85 -2.61 8.20
N SER A 11 -9.04 -2.03 8.35
CA SER A 11 -10.29 -2.38 7.70
C SER A 11 -10.95 -1.14 7.09
N GLY A 12 -11.86 -1.34 6.13
CA GLY A 12 -12.60 -0.26 5.50
C GLY A 12 -13.52 -0.73 4.35
N PRO A 13 -14.40 0.16 3.85
CA PRO A 13 -15.24 -0.09 2.69
C PRO A 13 -14.40 -0.43 1.46
N THR A 14 -14.99 -1.19 0.54
CA THR A 14 -14.30 -1.68 -0.67
C THR A 14 -15.13 -1.32 -1.89
N PHE A 15 -14.54 -0.55 -2.80
CA PHE A 15 -15.15 -0.17 -4.08
C PHE A 15 -14.59 -1.07 -5.21
N ILE A 16 -15.45 -1.45 -6.16
CA ILE A 16 -15.06 -2.26 -7.32
C ILE A 16 -15.69 -1.67 -8.59
N ALA A 17 -14.85 -1.12 -9.47
CA ALA A 17 -15.23 -0.75 -10.83
C ALA A 17 -15.03 -1.93 -11.79
N ILE A 18 -16.10 -2.35 -12.46
CA ILE A 18 -16.12 -3.51 -13.34
C ILE A 18 -16.19 -3.02 -14.77
N ARG A 19 -15.25 -3.44 -15.63
CA ARG A 19 -15.11 -2.94 -17.00
C ARG A 19 -14.95 -4.07 -18.00
N SER A 20 -15.47 -3.88 -19.21
CA SER A 20 -15.11 -4.77 -20.34
C SER A 20 -13.67 -4.51 -20.76
N GLY A 21 -12.79 -5.50 -20.60
CA GLY A 21 -11.39 -5.40 -21.03
C GLY A 21 -11.18 -5.18 -22.53
N LYS A 22 -12.24 -5.30 -23.36
CA LYS A 22 -12.23 -4.95 -24.79
C LYS A 22 -12.57 -3.47 -25.05
N HIS A 23 -13.51 -2.90 -24.30
CA HIS A 23 -14.05 -1.56 -24.57
C HIS A 23 -13.53 -0.48 -23.61
N SER A 24 -13.31 -0.82 -22.33
CA SER A 24 -12.88 0.09 -21.26
C SER A 24 -11.70 -0.56 -20.52
N SER A 25 -10.50 -0.44 -21.09
CA SER A 25 -9.29 -1.08 -20.55
C SER A 25 -8.78 -0.37 -19.30
N SER A 26 -8.07 -1.13 -18.44
CA SER A 26 -7.39 -0.57 -17.27
C SER A 26 -6.27 0.38 -17.71
N THR A 27 -6.33 1.63 -17.25
CA THR A 27 -5.40 2.71 -17.58
C THR A 27 -5.24 3.68 -16.41
N ALA A 28 -4.18 4.49 -16.43
CA ALA A 28 -3.99 5.57 -15.47
C ALA A 28 -5.16 6.58 -15.42
N ASN A 29 -5.92 6.74 -16.52
CA ASN A 29 -7.12 7.58 -16.55
C ASN A 29 -8.29 6.93 -15.81
N THR A 30 -8.54 5.63 -16.05
CA THR A 30 -9.63 4.93 -15.35
C THR A 30 -9.37 4.79 -13.86
N HIS A 31 -8.10 4.62 -13.44
CA HIS A 31 -7.71 4.68 -12.02
C HIS A 31 -7.93 6.06 -11.41
N ALA A 32 -7.66 7.14 -12.16
CA ALA A 32 -7.94 8.51 -11.73
C ALA A 32 -9.45 8.78 -11.58
N GLN A 33 -10.26 8.30 -12.52
CA GLN A 33 -11.72 8.37 -12.49
C GLN A 33 -12.32 7.52 -11.34
N ASP A 34 -11.73 6.37 -11.03
CA ASP A 34 -12.12 5.54 -9.88
C ASP A 34 -11.77 6.20 -8.55
N PHE A 35 -10.65 6.94 -8.48
CA PHE A 35 -10.33 7.74 -7.29
C PHE A 35 -11.35 8.86 -7.08
N GLU A 36 -11.71 9.62 -8.11
CA GLU A 36 -12.76 10.66 -8.00
C GLU A 36 -14.12 10.03 -7.61
N THR A 37 -14.50 8.90 -8.23
CA THR A 37 -15.69 8.12 -7.84
C THR A 37 -15.67 7.76 -6.35
N LEU A 38 -14.54 7.24 -5.85
CA LEU A 38 -14.37 6.84 -4.46
C LEU A 38 -14.50 8.05 -3.50
N LEU A 39 -14.09 9.24 -3.91
CA LEU A 39 -14.30 10.47 -3.12
C LEU A 39 -15.79 10.87 -3.05
N GLU A 40 -16.62 10.48 -4.01
CA GLU A 40 -18.05 10.80 -4.05
C GLU A 40 -18.95 9.82 -3.28
N LEU A 41 -18.52 8.56 -3.12
CA LEU A 41 -19.23 7.54 -2.36
C LEU A 41 -19.37 7.90 -0.86
N GLU A 42 -20.58 7.79 -0.32
CA GLU A 42 -20.89 8.19 1.07
C GLU A 42 -20.30 7.20 2.08
N GLU A 43 -20.17 5.92 1.71
CA GLU A 43 -19.48 4.88 2.50
C GLU A 43 -18.01 5.25 2.75
N PHE A 44 -17.39 5.94 1.79
CA PHE A 44 -16.00 6.41 1.86
C PHE A 44 -15.87 7.79 2.50
N ARG A 45 -16.95 8.58 2.62
CA ARG A 45 -16.93 9.93 3.19
C ARG A 45 -16.18 10.03 4.53
N PRO A 46 -16.41 9.15 5.55
CA PRO A 46 -15.72 9.25 6.84
C PRO A 46 -14.20 9.05 6.72
N LEU A 47 -13.74 8.33 5.70
CA LEU A 47 -12.32 8.08 5.44
C LEU A 47 -11.70 9.15 4.54
N ALA A 48 -12.39 9.57 3.48
CA ALA A 48 -11.89 10.46 2.44
C ALA A 48 -12.04 11.96 2.75
N LYS A 49 -13.11 12.35 3.46
CA LYS A 49 -13.51 13.75 3.64
C LYS A 49 -13.45 14.18 5.11
N THR A 50 -13.36 15.49 5.31
CA THR A 50 -13.52 16.19 6.59
C THR A 50 -14.99 16.42 6.89
N ASP A 51 -15.33 16.83 8.12
CA ASP A 51 -16.71 17.16 8.52
C ASP A 51 -17.33 18.26 7.64
N HIS A 52 -16.49 19.18 7.14
CA HIS A 52 -16.84 20.24 6.18
C HIS A 52 -16.97 19.74 4.72
N GLY A 53 -16.90 18.43 4.45
CA GLY A 53 -17.03 17.83 3.12
C GLY A 53 -15.79 17.93 2.23
N LEU A 54 -14.78 18.70 2.59
CA LEU A 54 -13.51 18.82 1.86
C LEU A 54 -12.70 17.52 1.98
N VAL A 55 -12.03 17.11 0.90
CA VAL A 55 -11.09 15.96 0.90
C VAL A 55 -9.98 16.21 1.94
N LYS A 56 -9.63 15.16 2.69
CA LYS A 56 -8.58 15.22 3.72
C LYS A 56 -7.24 15.61 3.08
N PRO A 57 -6.47 16.51 3.69
CA PRO A 57 -5.32 17.13 3.02
C PRO A 57 -4.12 16.20 2.79
N VAL A 58 -4.10 15.00 3.36
CA VAL A 58 -3.01 14.03 3.18
C VAL A 58 -3.60 12.73 2.67
N VAL A 59 -3.14 12.28 1.51
CA VAL A 59 -3.57 11.03 0.86
C VAL A 59 -2.36 10.12 0.67
N ILE A 60 -2.47 8.87 1.11
CA ILE A 60 -1.47 7.83 0.90
C ILE A 60 -2.16 6.67 0.18
N MET A 61 -1.75 6.42 -1.07
CA MET A 61 -2.22 5.32 -1.88
C MET A 61 -1.16 4.21 -1.89
N THR A 62 -1.59 2.96 -1.67
CA THR A 62 -0.76 1.77 -1.92
C THR A 62 -1.27 1.05 -3.16
N VAL A 63 -0.39 0.87 -4.13
CA VAL A 63 -0.68 0.24 -5.43
C VAL A 63 0.10 -1.08 -5.56
N ASP A 64 -0.25 -1.96 -6.51
CA ASP A 64 0.54 -3.15 -6.84
C ASP A 64 1.79 -2.79 -7.68
N GLY A 65 1.67 -1.78 -8.55
CA GLY A 65 2.75 -1.25 -9.37
C GLY A 65 2.73 -1.69 -10.83
N GLY A 66 1.60 -2.18 -11.35
CA GLY A 66 1.35 -2.47 -12.76
C GLY A 66 1.53 -1.29 -13.73
N PRO A 67 1.54 -1.52 -15.06
CA PRO A 67 1.90 -0.52 -16.08
C PRO A 67 1.07 0.78 -16.06
N ASP A 68 -0.16 0.68 -15.58
CA ASP A 68 -1.21 1.69 -15.55
C ASP A 68 -1.30 2.44 -14.20
N GLU A 69 -0.63 1.96 -13.16
CA GLU A 69 -0.67 2.52 -11.80
C GLU A 69 0.71 2.75 -11.17
N ASN A 70 1.80 2.31 -11.81
CA ASN A 70 3.14 2.45 -11.26
C ASN A 70 3.56 3.94 -11.10
N PRO A 71 4.07 4.34 -9.92
CA PRO A 71 4.46 5.72 -9.60
C PRO A 71 5.48 6.38 -10.55
N ARG A 72 6.19 5.62 -11.38
CA ARG A 72 7.22 6.13 -12.31
C ARG A 72 6.69 6.63 -13.66
N TYR A 73 5.43 6.33 -14.01
CA TYR A 73 4.92 6.64 -15.35
C TYR A 73 4.27 8.01 -15.40
N GLN A 74 4.62 8.78 -16.42
CA GLN A 74 4.19 10.17 -16.58
C GLN A 74 2.66 10.34 -16.61
N LYS A 75 1.88 9.39 -17.17
CA LYS A 75 0.41 9.46 -17.06
C LYS A 75 -0.07 9.42 -15.60
N VAL A 76 0.45 8.50 -14.79
CA VAL A 76 0.11 8.38 -13.35
C VAL A 76 0.51 9.64 -12.59
N ILE A 77 1.70 10.17 -12.86
CA ILE A 77 2.21 11.39 -12.22
C ILE A 77 1.34 12.61 -12.59
N GLY A 78 0.95 12.74 -13.85
CA GLY A 78 0.08 13.83 -14.32
C GLY A 78 -1.29 13.83 -13.64
N PHE A 79 -1.99 12.69 -13.61
CA PHE A 79 -3.27 12.58 -12.91
C PHE A 79 -3.12 12.82 -11.40
N ALA A 80 -2.05 12.32 -10.77
CA ALA A 80 -1.74 12.61 -9.37
C ALA A 80 -1.55 14.12 -9.11
N ILE A 81 -0.90 14.86 -10.02
CA ILE A 81 -0.78 16.33 -9.94
C ILE A 81 -2.17 17.00 -10.11
N GLN A 82 -3.01 16.51 -11.01
CA GLN A 82 -4.37 17.00 -11.23
C GLN A 82 -5.21 16.85 -9.95
N HIS A 83 -5.25 15.66 -9.32
CA HIS A 83 -5.94 15.44 -8.04
C HIS A 83 -5.35 16.30 -6.91
N PHE A 84 -4.01 16.40 -6.81
CA PHE A 84 -3.33 17.21 -5.80
C PHE A 84 -3.76 18.68 -5.86
N LYS A 85 -3.84 19.25 -7.07
CA LYS A 85 -4.32 20.62 -7.30
C LYS A 85 -5.84 20.74 -7.06
N ARG A 86 -6.65 19.87 -7.67
CA ARG A 86 -8.13 19.89 -7.61
C ARG A 86 -8.65 19.86 -6.17
N HIS A 87 -8.03 19.05 -5.32
CA HIS A 87 -8.48 18.81 -3.94
C HIS A 87 -7.70 19.60 -2.87
N ASP A 88 -6.87 20.57 -3.29
CA ASP A 88 -5.95 21.33 -2.43
C ASP A 88 -5.19 20.43 -1.42
N LEU A 89 -4.60 19.34 -1.91
CA LEU A 89 -3.89 18.39 -1.04
C LEU A 89 -2.60 19.03 -0.51
N ASP A 90 -2.30 18.83 0.76
CA ASP A 90 -1.00 19.12 1.32
C ASP A 90 0.03 18.12 0.83
N ALA A 91 -0.34 16.85 0.79
CA ALA A 91 0.51 15.79 0.29
C ALA A 91 -0.30 14.64 -0.35
N LEU A 92 0.17 14.17 -1.50
CA LEU A 92 -0.25 12.94 -2.14
C LEU A 92 0.97 12.03 -2.29
N PHE A 93 0.86 10.81 -1.77
CA PHE A 93 1.88 9.78 -1.87
C PHE A 93 1.29 8.55 -2.57
N ILE A 94 1.96 8.03 -3.59
CA ILE A 94 1.57 6.79 -4.29
C ILE A 94 2.74 5.82 -4.22
N ALA A 95 2.57 4.68 -3.55
CA ALA A 95 3.63 3.73 -3.25
C ALA A 95 3.30 2.32 -3.71
N THR A 96 4.18 1.68 -4.48
CA THR A 96 4.08 0.24 -4.75
C THR A 96 4.40 -0.51 -3.45
N ASN A 97 3.44 -1.22 -2.88
CA ASN A 97 3.58 -1.71 -1.51
C ASN A 97 4.39 -3.03 -1.43
N ALA A 98 5.63 -2.94 -0.94
CA ALA A 98 6.63 -4.01 -0.84
C ALA A 98 7.08 -4.61 -2.19
N PRO A 99 7.84 -3.87 -3.02
CA PRO A 99 8.32 -4.32 -4.33
C PRO A 99 9.11 -5.64 -4.27
N GLY A 100 8.76 -6.58 -5.15
CA GLY A 100 9.37 -7.92 -5.18
C GLY A 100 8.94 -8.84 -4.02
N ARG A 101 8.02 -8.40 -3.16
CA ARG A 101 7.47 -9.15 -2.02
C ARG A 101 5.95 -9.31 -2.12
N SER A 102 5.45 -9.76 -3.27
CA SER A 102 4.02 -10.02 -3.55
C SER A 102 3.22 -10.67 -2.40
N ALA A 103 3.77 -11.69 -1.74
CA ALA A 103 3.11 -12.33 -0.58
C ALA A 103 2.86 -11.40 0.64
N TYR A 104 3.52 -10.24 0.70
CA TYR A 104 3.37 -9.18 1.69
C TYR A 104 2.67 -7.93 1.14
N ASN A 105 2.34 -7.89 -0.16
CA ASN A 105 1.58 -6.80 -0.71
C ASN A 105 0.13 -6.84 -0.17
N ARG A 106 -0.28 -5.81 0.57
CA ARG A 106 -1.64 -5.68 1.10
C ARG A 106 -2.69 -5.60 -0.02
N VAL A 107 -2.34 -5.03 -1.17
CA VAL A 107 -3.22 -4.92 -2.35
C VAL A 107 -3.54 -6.31 -2.90
N GLU A 108 -2.53 -7.13 -3.21
CA GLU A 108 -2.73 -8.53 -3.65
C GLU A 108 -3.54 -9.36 -2.63
N ARG A 109 -3.32 -9.14 -1.32
CA ARG A 109 -4.10 -9.83 -0.28
C ARG A 109 -5.58 -9.43 -0.28
N ARG A 110 -5.93 -8.19 -0.67
CA ARG A 110 -7.32 -7.72 -0.74
C ARG A 110 -8.14 -8.40 -1.84
N MET A 111 -7.48 -8.90 -2.89
CA MET A 111 -8.11 -9.67 -3.97
C MET A 111 -8.55 -11.09 -3.55
N ALA A 112 -8.00 -11.63 -2.45
CA ALA A 112 -8.25 -13.01 -2.02
C ALA A 112 -9.73 -13.32 -1.69
N PRO A 113 -10.48 -12.52 -0.91
CA PRO A 113 -11.92 -12.73 -0.73
C PRO A 113 -12.70 -12.59 -2.04
N LEU A 114 -12.41 -11.58 -2.86
CA LEU A 114 -13.10 -11.33 -4.13
C LEU A 114 -12.97 -12.52 -5.12
N SER A 115 -11.79 -13.15 -5.13
CA SER A 115 -11.50 -14.33 -5.94
C SER A 115 -12.26 -15.60 -5.51
N ARG A 116 -12.82 -15.62 -4.28
CA ARG A 116 -13.56 -16.77 -3.74
C ARG A 116 -14.95 -16.86 -4.34
N GLU A 117 -15.69 -15.76 -4.41
CA GLU A 117 -17.09 -15.77 -4.89
C GLU A 117 -17.19 -15.96 -6.40
N LEU A 118 -16.15 -15.60 -7.16
CA LEU A 118 -16.06 -15.94 -8.59
C LEU A 118 -15.89 -17.45 -8.84
N ALA A 119 -15.50 -18.25 -7.84
CA ALA A 119 -15.10 -19.65 -8.04
C ALA A 119 -16.27 -20.54 -8.50
N GLY A 120 -16.28 -20.87 -9.80
CA GLY A 120 -17.35 -21.64 -10.43
C GLY A 120 -18.48 -20.80 -11.04
N LEU A 121 -18.42 -19.46 -10.94
CA LEU A 121 -19.32 -18.57 -11.66
C LEU A 121 -19.13 -18.73 -13.17
N ILE A 122 -20.25 -18.72 -13.90
CA ILE A 122 -20.32 -18.72 -15.36
C ILE A 122 -21.38 -17.67 -15.73
N LEU A 123 -21.03 -16.78 -16.65
CA LEU A 123 -21.92 -15.72 -17.14
C LEU A 123 -22.24 -15.98 -18.62
N PRO A 124 -23.48 -15.72 -19.08
CA PRO A 124 -23.80 -15.75 -20.51
C PRO A 124 -23.06 -14.61 -21.22
N HIS A 125 -22.45 -14.91 -22.36
CA HIS A 125 -21.83 -13.92 -23.25
C HIS A 125 -22.81 -13.32 -24.27
N ASP A 126 -24.03 -13.84 -24.29
CA ASP A 126 -25.01 -13.79 -25.36
C ASP A 126 -26.44 -13.64 -24.80
N HIS A 127 -26.58 -12.99 -23.64
CA HIS A 127 -27.84 -12.77 -22.95
C HIS A 127 -28.92 -12.12 -23.84
N PHE A 128 -28.51 -11.18 -24.69
CA PHE A 128 -29.37 -10.52 -25.67
C PHE A 128 -29.31 -11.15 -27.08
N GLY A 129 -28.64 -12.29 -27.22
CA GLY A 129 -28.30 -12.94 -28.49
C GLY A 129 -26.81 -12.91 -28.80
N SER A 130 -26.38 -13.79 -29.72
CA SER A 130 -24.98 -13.87 -30.14
C SER A 130 -24.56 -12.62 -30.91
N HIS A 131 -23.51 -11.96 -30.41
CA HIS A 131 -22.78 -10.91 -31.10
C HIS A 131 -21.59 -11.46 -31.93
N LEU A 132 -21.45 -12.79 -32.00
CA LEU A 132 -20.33 -13.52 -32.62
C LEU A 132 -20.77 -14.36 -33.82
N ASP A 133 -19.86 -14.54 -34.79
CA ASP A 133 -19.98 -15.53 -35.87
C ASP A 133 -19.58 -16.96 -35.42
N GLU A 134 -19.68 -17.93 -36.33
CA GLU A 134 -19.28 -19.33 -36.13
C GLU A 134 -17.79 -19.53 -35.76
N ARG A 135 -16.97 -18.48 -35.87
CA ARG A 135 -15.52 -18.48 -35.59
C ARG A 135 -15.17 -17.75 -34.30
N GLY A 136 -16.15 -17.16 -33.61
CA GLY A 136 -15.95 -16.35 -32.42
C GLY A 136 -15.47 -14.92 -32.72
N ILE A 137 -15.74 -14.39 -33.92
CA ILE A 137 -15.44 -13.01 -34.30
C ILE A 137 -16.69 -12.14 -34.08
N THR A 138 -16.51 -10.98 -33.46
CA THR A 138 -17.58 -9.98 -33.29
C THR A 138 -18.14 -9.53 -34.64
N ILE A 139 -19.45 -9.68 -34.81
CA ILE A 139 -20.22 -9.19 -35.96
C ILE A 139 -21.15 -8.03 -35.62
N ASP A 140 -21.44 -7.81 -34.33
CA ASP A 140 -22.21 -6.67 -33.83
C ASP A 140 -21.54 -6.11 -32.57
N GLU A 141 -20.81 -4.99 -32.71
CA GLU A 141 -20.14 -4.32 -31.59
C GLU A 141 -21.10 -3.64 -30.60
N GLN A 142 -22.35 -3.36 -30.98
CA GLN A 142 -23.33 -2.75 -30.09
C GLN A 142 -24.00 -3.81 -29.21
N LEU A 143 -24.39 -4.94 -29.81
CA LEU A 143 -24.89 -6.12 -29.08
C LEU A 143 -23.79 -6.74 -28.19
N GLU A 144 -22.53 -6.69 -28.61
CA GLU A 144 -21.39 -7.05 -27.77
C GLU A 144 -21.31 -6.18 -26.50
N ARG A 145 -21.42 -4.86 -26.63
CA ARG A 145 -21.41 -3.93 -25.48
C ARG A 145 -22.54 -4.22 -24.50
N TYR A 146 -23.78 -4.38 -24.96
CA TYR A 146 -24.91 -4.69 -24.08
C TYR A 146 -24.75 -6.05 -23.37
N ASN A 147 -24.20 -7.06 -24.03
CA ASN A 147 -23.88 -8.33 -23.39
C ASN A 147 -22.77 -8.19 -22.31
N PHE A 148 -21.73 -7.38 -22.57
CA PHE A 148 -20.70 -7.06 -21.57
C PHE A 148 -21.23 -6.23 -20.40
N GLU A 149 -22.11 -5.27 -20.64
CA GLU A 149 -22.79 -4.47 -19.62
C GLU A 149 -23.62 -5.37 -18.71
N PHE A 150 -24.46 -6.25 -19.29
CA PHE A 150 -25.25 -7.21 -18.52
C PHE A 150 -24.38 -8.12 -17.65
N ALA A 151 -23.34 -8.73 -18.23
CA ALA A 151 -22.40 -9.58 -17.48
C ALA A 151 -21.66 -8.79 -16.37
N GLY A 152 -21.32 -7.53 -16.63
CA GLY A 152 -20.71 -6.62 -15.66
C GLY A 152 -21.65 -6.23 -14.51
N ASN A 153 -22.93 -5.99 -14.80
CA ASN A 153 -23.94 -5.71 -13.77
C ASN A 153 -24.25 -6.95 -12.91
N VAL A 154 -24.31 -8.15 -13.49
CA VAL A 154 -24.43 -9.40 -12.69
C VAL A 154 -23.21 -9.60 -11.77
N LEU A 155 -22.00 -9.25 -12.21
CA LEU A 155 -20.82 -9.23 -11.34
C LEU A 155 -20.91 -8.14 -10.25
N ALA A 156 -21.51 -6.99 -10.55
CA ALA A 156 -21.74 -5.92 -9.58
C ALA A 156 -22.72 -6.36 -8.49
N GLU A 157 -23.80 -7.07 -8.83
CA GLU A 157 -24.74 -7.67 -7.88
C GLU A 157 -24.06 -8.71 -6.98
N VAL A 158 -23.31 -9.66 -7.59
CA VAL A 158 -22.58 -10.70 -6.84
C VAL A 158 -21.60 -10.07 -5.85
N TRP A 159 -20.77 -9.12 -6.28
CA TRP A 159 -19.81 -8.47 -5.38
C TRP A 159 -20.46 -7.52 -4.37
N SER A 160 -21.52 -6.79 -4.71
CA SER A 160 -22.22 -5.90 -3.76
C SER A 160 -23.03 -6.65 -2.70
N SER A 161 -23.26 -7.97 -2.89
CA SER A 161 -23.80 -8.85 -1.85
C SER A 161 -22.77 -9.24 -0.78
N MET A 162 -21.48 -8.88 -0.95
CA MET A 162 -20.41 -9.20 -0.01
C MET A 162 -20.27 -8.17 1.12
N GLU A 163 -19.90 -8.66 2.29
CA GLU A 163 -19.32 -7.88 3.38
C GLU A 163 -17.81 -8.22 3.49
N ILE A 164 -16.97 -7.20 3.65
CA ILE A 164 -15.52 -7.34 3.89
C ILE A 164 -15.14 -6.46 5.09
N ASP A 165 -14.52 -7.07 6.10
CA ASP A 165 -14.13 -6.45 7.38
C ASP A 165 -15.27 -5.75 8.18
N GLY A 166 -16.54 -6.11 7.97
CA GLY A 166 -17.68 -5.40 8.57
C GLY A 166 -18.22 -4.24 7.74
N TYR A 167 -17.78 -4.09 6.48
CA TYR A 167 -18.29 -3.10 5.52
C TYR A 167 -18.88 -3.79 4.30
N ASN A 168 -20.03 -3.31 3.82
CA ASN A 168 -20.55 -3.73 2.52
C ASN A 168 -19.55 -3.35 1.41
N VAL A 169 -19.51 -4.17 0.36
CA VAL A 169 -18.79 -3.86 -0.88
C VAL A 169 -19.71 -3.04 -1.79
N THR A 170 -19.16 -1.99 -2.41
CA THR A 170 -19.87 -1.17 -3.40
C THR A 170 -19.28 -1.49 -4.77
N ALA A 171 -19.98 -2.25 -5.61
CA ALA A 171 -19.53 -2.59 -6.95
C ALA A 171 -20.46 -2.01 -8.03
N LYS A 172 -19.89 -1.55 -9.16
CA LYS A 172 -20.66 -1.11 -10.34
C LYS A 172 -19.97 -1.51 -11.64
N TYR A 173 -20.77 -1.74 -12.69
CA TYR A 173 -20.23 -1.65 -14.05
C TYR A 173 -19.85 -0.20 -14.36
N VAL A 174 -18.80 -0.03 -15.18
CA VAL A 174 -18.33 1.28 -15.67
C VAL A 174 -18.08 1.15 -17.16
N GLU A 175 -18.65 2.08 -17.92
CA GLU A 175 -18.51 2.14 -19.37
C GLU A 175 -17.12 2.62 -19.82
N ALA A 176 -16.97 2.89 -21.11
CA ALA A 176 -15.77 3.45 -21.71
C ALA A 176 -15.88 4.98 -21.79
N ASP A 177 -15.36 5.67 -20.77
CA ASP A 177 -15.20 7.13 -20.79
C ASP A 177 -14.10 7.58 -21.78
N GLU A 178 -14.11 8.86 -22.16
CA GLU A 178 -13.04 9.45 -22.96
C GLU A 178 -11.69 9.40 -22.23
N GLN A 179 -10.60 9.20 -22.99
CA GLN A 179 -9.24 9.21 -22.43
C GLN A 179 -8.75 10.65 -22.26
N ASP A 180 -8.79 11.16 -21.03
CA ASP A 180 -8.16 12.42 -20.68
C ASP A 180 -6.62 12.33 -20.82
N VAL A 181 -5.98 13.48 -21.05
CA VAL A 181 -4.53 13.64 -21.17
C VAL A 181 -4.10 14.64 -20.09
N PRO A 182 -3.43 14.18 -19.01
CA PRO A 182 -3.25 15.00 -17.83
C PRO A 182 -2.33 16.20 -18.10
N GLU A 183 -2.78 17.40 -17.75
CA GLU A 183 -2.01 18.63 -17.89
C GLU A 183 -0.81 18.66 -16.93
N PHE A 184 0.38 18.85 -17.48
CA PHE A 184 1.59 19.01 -16.69
C PHE A 184 1.81 20.47 -16.24
N PRO A 185 2.29 20.69 -15.01
CA PRO A 185 2.73 22.01 -14.54
C PRO A 185 4.03 22.41 -15.23
N ASP A 186 4.45 23.67 -15.04
CA ASP A 186 5.79 24.10 -15.42
C ASP A 186 6.88 23.35 -14.64
N ILE A 187 8.08 23.31 -15.22
CA ILE A 187 9.22 22.56 -14.68
C ILE A 187 9.71 23.08 -13.32
N LYS A 188 9.53 24.38 -13.01
CA LYS A 188 9.89 24.94 -11.70
C LYS A 188 8.94 24.39 -10.65
N TRP A 189 7.61 24.50 -10.84
CA TRP A 189 6.63 23.93 -9.93
C TRP A 189 6.86 22.42 -9.73
N TYR A 190 7.11 21.68 -10.82
CA TYR A 190 7.41 20.24 -10.75
C TYR A 190 8.63 19.97 -9.85
N SER A 191 9.76 20.65 -10.09
CA SER A 191 10.98 20.49 -9.29
C SER A 191 10.84 20.90 -7.81
N GLU A 192 9.92 21.80 -7.49
CA GLU A 192 9.63 22.21 -6.10
C GLU A 192 8.74 21.19 -5.35
N HIS A 193 7.76 20.58 -6.03
CA HIS A 193 6.67 19.83 -5.38
C HIS A 193 6.76 18.31 -5.55
N VAL A 194 7.38 17.81 -6.63
CA VAL A 194 7.33 16.38 -7.03
C VAL A 194 8.64 15.66 -6.71
N ARG A 195 8.57 14.48 -6.10
CA ARG A 195 9.69 13.53 -5.98
C ARG A 195 9.21 12.15 -6.40
N GLU A 196 9.84 11.60 -7.43
CA GLU A 196 9.46 10.32 -8.04
C GLU A 196 10.58 9.28 -7.97
N SER A 197 10.19 8.03 -8.10
CA SER A 197 11.08 6.86 -8.15
C SER A 197 10.31 5.68 -8.75
N GLN A 198 10.98 4.54 -8.96
CA GLN A 198 10.31 3.32 -9.46
C GLN A 198 9.17 2.81 -8.56
N TYR A 199 9.15 3.20 -7.28
CA TYR A 199 8.32 2.56 -6.25
C TYR A 199 7.55 3.55 -5.35
N LEU A 200 7.82 4.85 -5.47
CA LEU A 200 7.20 5.91 -4.67
C LEU A 200 7.19 7.22 -5.46
N LEU A 201 5.99 7.77 -5.63
CA LEU A 201 5.72 9.15 -6.05
C LEU A 201 5.26 9.95 -4.82
N GLN A 202 5.73 11.18 -4.74
CA GLN A 202 5.39 12.13 -3.70
C GLN A 202 5.13 13.49 -4.34
N ILE A 203 3.99 14.10 -4.03
CA ILE A 203 3.65 15.46 -4.44
C ILE A 203 3.26 16.19 -3.16
N VAL A 204 3.99 17.23 -2.77
CA VAL A 204 3.79 17.93 -1.48
C VAL A 204 3.83 19.44 -1.64
N LYS A 205 3.03 20.16 -0.85
CA LYS A 205 3.03 21.63 -0.79
C LYS A 205 4.41 22.14 -0.38
N CYS A 206 5.00 23.06 -1.15
CA CYS A 206 6.36 23.56 -0.91
C CYS A 206 6.45 24.53 0.30
N LYS A 207 7.67 24.94 0.68
CA LYS A 207 7.90 25.85 1.82
C LYS A 207 7.55 27.33 1.53
N ASN A 208 7.30 27.73 0.28
CA ASN A 208 6.91 29.10 -0.06
C ASN A 208 5.41 29.34 0.24
N THR A 209 5.10 30.27 1.14
CA THR A 209 3.74 30.64 1.56
C THR A 209 2.94 31.44 0.53
N GLU A 210 3.60 32.01 -0.50
CA GLU A 210 2.97 32.62 -1.66
C GLU A 210 2.42 31.55 -2.63
N CYS A 211 3.13 30.42 -2.73
CA CYS A 211 2.76 29.29 -3.59
C CYS A 211 1.81 28.32 -2.89
N CYS A 212 2.06 28.02 -1.60
CA CYS A 212 1.47 26.89 -0.90
C CYS A 212 1.02 27.24 0.52
N ARG A 213 -0.22 26.88 0.86
CA ARG A 213 -0.79 27.04 2.20
C ARG A 213 -1.25 25.69 2.75
N PRO A 214 -0.50 25.07 3.68
CA PRO A 214 -0.87 23.79 4.28
C PRO A 214 -2.17 23.87 5.09
N ARG A 215 -3.04 22.86 4.93
CA ARG A 215 -4.24 22.59 5.74
C ARG A 215 -3.99 21.61 6.89
N SER A 216 -2.79 21.01 6.96
CA SER A 216 -2.45 19.90 7.87
C SER A 216 -1.23 20.15 8.74
N GLY A 217 -1.10 19.36 9.81
CA GLY A 217 0.09 19.35 10.67
C GLY A 217 1.26 18.51 10.13
N LEU A 218 1.17 17.90 8.94
CA LEU A 218 2.14 16.92 8.43
C LEU A 218 3.57 17.46 8.41
N PHE A 219 3.75 18.72 8.02
CA PHE A 219 5.05 19.38 7.92
C PHE A 219 5.66 19.81 9.26
N ARG A 220 5.05 19.41 10.39
CA ARG A 220 5.67 19.41 11.74
C ARG A 220 6.34 18.08 12.09
N LEU A 221 6.07 17.02 11.30
CA LEU A 221 6.65 15.68 11.43
C LEU A 221 7.63 15.40 10.28
N LEU A 222 7.43 16.07 9.13
CA LEU A 222 8.30 15.99 7.96
C LEU A 222 8.97 17.36 7.70
N ASP A 223 10.10 17.63 8.36
CA ASP A 223 10.86 18.88 8.18
C ASP A 223 11.31 19.09 6.73
N ASN A 224 11.65 18.00 6.04
CA ASN A 224 11.99 17.97 4.63
C ASN A 224 10.78 17.79 3.70
N ARG A 225 9.56 17.76 4.27
CA ARG A 225 8.22 17.58 3.66
C ARG A 225 7.96 16.28 2.91
N PHE A 226 8.99 15.67 2.35
CA PHE A 226 8.94 14.36 1.70
C PHE A 226 9.15 13.22 2.71
N LEU A 227 8.50 12.09 2.45
CA LEU A 227 8.79 10.81 3.08
C LEU A 227 10.17 10.29 2.61
N PRO A 228 10.88 9.51 3.43
CA PRO A 228 12.13 8.89 3.03
C PRO A 228 11.92 7.89 1.86
N PRO A 229 12.88 7.77 0.93
CA PRO A 229 12.77 6.83 -0.19
C PRO A 229 12.69 5.38 0.31
N PRO A 230 12.07 4.45 -0.45
CA PRO A 230 11.99 3.04 -0.07
C PRO A 230 13.37 2.42 0.11
N ALA A 231 13.64 1.86 1.30
CA ALA A 231 14.89 1.17 1.60
C ALA A 231 14.82 -0.31 1.18
N LYS A 232 15.91 -0.81 0.57
CA LYS A 232 16.23 -2.23 0.57
C LYS A 232 16.99 -2.57 1.85
N VAL A 233 16.59 -3.65 2.53
CA VAL A 233 17.27 -4.16 3.72
C VAL A 233 17.52 -5.66 3.62
N LYS A 234 18.45 -6.12 4.45
CA LYS A 234 18.78 -7.52 4.65
C LYS A 234 18.91 -7.77 6.14
N GLN A 235 18.19 -8.79 6.61
CA GLN A 235 18.33 -9.25 7.97
C GLN A 235 19.63 -10.07 8.09
N THR A 236 20.47 -9.72 9.05
CA THR A 236 21.64 -10.50 9.46
C THR A 236 21.23 -11.43 10.62
N VAL A 237 22.19 -11.97 11.38
CA VAL A 237 21.87 -12.67 12.64
C VAL A 237 21.45 -11.67 13.73
N ASP A 238 21.95 -10.43 13.64
CA ASP A 238 21.97 -9.47 14.75
C ASP A 238 21.20 -8.17 14.45
N ASP A 239 20.96 -7.82 13.17
CA ASP A 239 20.46 -6.49 12.75
C ASP A 239 19.72 -6.50 11.37
N LEU A 240 19.12 -5.36 10.99
CA LEU A 240 18.51 -5.07 9.68
C LEU A 240 19.31 -4.01 8.92
N VAL A 241 20.33 -4.45 8.17
CA VAL A 241 21.24 -3.55 7.44
C VAL A 241 20.69 -3.14 6.06
N LEU A 242 21.08 -1.95 5.59
CA LEU A 242 20.86 -1.53 4.19
C LEU A 242 21.76 -2.33 3.25
N ASP A 243 21.19 -2.95 2.21
CA ASP A 243 21.92 -3.82 1.26
C ASP A 243 21.26 -3.70 -0.13
N GLU A 244 22.02 -3.47 -1.20
CA GLU A 244 21.49 -3.33 -2.57
C GLU A 244 20.98 -4.66 -3.17
N GLY A 245 21.48 -5.79 -2.70
CA GLY A 245 20.92 -7.13 -2.93
C GLY A 245 19.83 -7.50 -1.93
N GLY A 246 19.55 -6.63 -0.96
CA GLY A 246 18.45 -6.73 0.00
C GLY A 246 17.07 -6.58 -0.66
N GLN A 247 16.03 -6.78 0.15
CA GLN A 247 14.63 -6.70 -0.28
C GLN A 247 13.99 -5.42 0.26
N PHE A 248 13.05 -4.85 -0.50
CA PHE A 248 12.33 -3.67 -0.03
C PHE A 248 11.43 -3.97 1.18
N LEU A 249 11.33 -3.00 2.07
CA LEU A 249 10.32 -2.98 3.13
C LEU A 249 8.95 -2.58 2.56
N ASP A 250 7.87 -2.96 3.26
CA ASP A 250 6.58 -2.31 3.07
C ASP A 250 6.63 -0.84 3.56
N LEU A 251 5.70 -0.01 3.08
CA LEU A 251 5.70 1.42 3.40
C LEU A 251 5.60 1.68 4.92
N PRO A 252 4.66 1.06 5.69
CA PRO A 252 4.61 1.21 7.14
C PRO A 252 5.95 0.91 7.86
N VAL A 253 6.64 -0.18 7.55
CA VAL A 253 7.93 -0.49 8.19
C VAL A 253 9.05 0.45 7.72
N ASN A 254 9.09 0.84 6.44
CA ASN A 254 10.05 1.84 5.94
C ASN A 254 9.86 3.22 6.60
N LEU A 255 8.63 3.56 6.97
CA LEU A 255 8.32 4.76 7.75
C LEU A 255 8.69 4.58 9.22
N ALA A 256 8.33 3.46 9.87
CA ALA A 256 8.66 3.21 11.27
C ALA A 256 10.18 3.28 11.55
N LEU A 257 11.01 2.69 10.67
CA LEU A 257 12.47 2.72 10.81
C LEU A 257 13.12 4.08 10.53
N ARG A 258 12.37 5.07 9.99
CA ARG A 258 12.90 6.39 9.59
C ARG A 258 12.12 7.59 10.13
N LEU A 259 11.03 7.34 10.86
CA LEU A 259 10.34 8.32 11.71
C LEU A 259 10.86 8.31 13.15
N LYS A 260 11.90 7.50 13.45
CA LYS A 260 12.94 7.86 14.43
C LYS A 260 13.73 9.08 13.95
N GLY A 261 13.05 10.22 13.84
CA GLY A 261 13.72 11.52 13.87
C GLY A 261 14.25 11.72 15.28
N LYS A 262 15.50 12.16 15.41
CA LYS A 262 16.13 12.38 16.72
C LYS A 262 15.25 13.34 17.56
N VAL A 263 14.89 12.93 18.76
CA VAL A 263 14.12 13.77 19.70
C VAL A 263 14.99 14.94 20.12
N ARG A 264 14.49 16.16 19.95
CA ARG A 264 15.19 17.37 20.38
C ARG A 264 14.61 17.85 21.72
N PRO A 265 15.30 17.63 22.84
CA PRO A 265 14.82 18.03 24.16
C PRO A 265 14.89 19.56 24.35
N VAL A 266 14.19 20.05 25.37
CA VAL A 266 14.39 21.40 25.94
C VAL A 266 15.77 21.50 26.58
N ARG A 267 16.14 20.44 27.31
CA ARG A 267 17.46 20.19 27.90
C ARG A 267 17.60 18.72 28.30
N VAL A 268 18.83 18.23 28.38
CA VAL A 268 19.13 16.98 29.09
C VAL A 268 19.14 17.26 30.59
N ALA A 269 18.51 16.42 31.38
CA ALA A 269 18.39 16.54 32.84
C ALA A 269 19.32 15.58 33.61
N ALA A 270 19.64 14.44 33.02
CA ALA A 270 20.66 13.49 33.52
C ALA A 270 21.20 12.64 32.35
N ARG A 271 22.35 11.98 32.57
CA ARG A 271 22.97 11.01 31.66
C ARG A 271 23.22 9.72 32.44
N HIS A 272 22.95 8.55 31.85
CA HIS A 272 23.25 7.25 32.44
C HIS A 272 23.62 6.23 31.35
N ALA A 273 24.91 5.86 31.29
CA ALA A 273 25.48 5.07 30.20
C ALA A 273 25.11 5.67 28.82
N ASN A 274 24.40 4.93 27.96
CA ASN A 274 23.97 5.38 26.64
C ASN A 274 22.63 6.15 26.67
N GLU A 275 21.97 6.29 27.83
CA GLU A 275 20.65 6.89 27.95
C GLU A 275 20.71 8.31 28.53
N LEU A 276 19.85 9.18 28.01
CA LEU A 276 19.70 10.58 28.38
C LEU A 276 18.30 10.79 28.97
N MET A 277 18.22 11.34 30.18
CA MET A 277 16.94 11.78 30.74
C MET A 277 16.60 13.13 30.11
N CYS A 278 15.74 13.12 29.11
CA CYS A 278 15.35 14.28 28.32
C CYS A 278 14.11 14.96 28.92
N ILE A 279 14.14 16.29 29.05
CA ILE A 279 12.95 17.09 29.27
C ILE A 279 12.40 17.52 27.92
N ILE A 280 11.16 17.15 27.62
CA ILE A 280 10.51 17.33 26.32
C ILE A 280 9.35 18.32 26.46
N GLN A 281 9.30 19.34 25.61
CA GLN A 281 8.19 20.30 25.60
C GLN A 281 7.03 19.77 24.77
N ASN A 282 6.02 19.24 25.46
CA ASN A 282 4.70 19.03 24.87
C ASN A 282 3.91 20.35 24.88
N LEU A 283 2.77 20.37 24.18
CA LEU A 283 2.04 21.61 23.82
C LEU A 283 1.71 22.54 25.00
N GLU A 284 1.53 21.99 26.21
CA GLU A 284 1.15 22.75 27.41
C GLU A 284 2.02 22.41 28.64
N HIS A 285 2.82 21.34 28.59
CA HIS A 285 3.56 20.77 29.74
C HIS A 285 4.96 20.29 29.33
N GLN A 286 5.84 20.10 30.32
CA GLN A 286 7.14 19.45 30.16
C GLN A 286 7.09 18.04 30.74
N ASP A 287 7.35 17.05 29.88
CA ASP A 287 7.45 15.63 30.27
C ASP A 287 8.92 15.22 30.38
N VAL A 288 9.18 14.11 31.09
CA VAL A 288 10.53 13.57 31.34
C VAL A 288 10.58 12.12 30.86
N GLU A 289 11.49 11.82 29.94
CA GLU A 289 11.64 10.50 29.31
C GLU A 289 13.12 10.10 29.23
N TRP A 290 13.43 8.81 29.36
CA TRP A 290 14.77 8.29 29.11
C TRP A 290 14.87 7.81 27.66
N LEU A 291 15.83 8.34 26.92
CA LEU A 291 16.05 8.09 25.49
C LEU A 291 17.50 7.73 25.22
N ASP A 292 17.78 6.83 24.28
CA ASP A 292 19.16 6.53 23.87
C ASP A 292 19.81 7.77 23.19
N GLU A 293 21.09 8.02 23.45
CA GLU A 293 21.84 9.17 22.91
C GLU A 293 21.89 9.17 21.36
N SER A 294 21.80 7.99 20.73
CA SER A 294 21.64 7.89 19.27
C SER A 294 20.27 8.38 18.77
N ASP A 295 19.22 8.33 19.60
CA ASP A 295 17.88 8.84 19.31
C ASP A 295 17.67 10.32 19.67
N VAL A 296 18.69 11.05 20.17
CA VAL A 296 18.55 12.45 20.66
C VAL A 296 19.34 13.47 19.83
N ASP A 297 18.76 14.66 19.57
CA ASP A 297 19.40 15.79 18.88
C ASP A 297 19.93 16.82 19.90
N ILE A 298 21.23 16.76 20.18
CA ILE A 298 21.90 17.60 21.19
C ILE A 298 22.43 18.89 20.54
N PRO A 299 21.99 20.08 20.99
CA PRO A 299 22.57 21.34 20.53
C PRO A 299 24.03 21.49 20.93
N LYS A 300 24.87 22.00 20.02
CA LYS A 300 26.32 22.24 20.24
C LYS A 300 26.65 23.34 21.27
N SER A 301 25.64 23.88 21.97
CA SER A 301 25.80 24.82 23.09
C SER A 301 26.07 24.12 24.42
N ASP A 302 25.73 22.84 24.54
CA ASP A 302 25.55 22.17 25.83
C ASP A 302 26.74 21.24 26.18
N GLU A 303 27.80 21.23 25.37
CA GLU A 303 29.03 20.44 25.61
C GLU A 303 29.92 21.02 26.73
N SER A 304 29.65 22.25 27.19
CA SER A 304 30.56 23.03 28.04
C SER A 304 30.15 23.15 29.52
N GLU A 305 29.73 22.05 30.17
CA GLU A 305 29.60 22.01 31.63
C GLU A 305 30.04 20.64 32.21
N GLN A 306 31.35 20.37 32.14
CA GLN A 306 31.97 19.24 32.84
C GLN A 306 32.21 19.54 34.32
N THR A 307 31.55 18.81 35.21
CA THR A 307 31.93 18.77 36.64
C THR A 307 32.02 17.32 37.15
N HIS A 308 33.18 16.94 37.68
CA HIS A 308 33.38 15.67 38.37
C HIS A 308 32.58 15.59 39.67
N ASN A 309 31.93 14.44 39.91
CA ASN A 309 31.93 13.62 41.14
C ASN A 309 30.70 12.67 41.13
N THR A 310 30.60 11.52 41.81
CA THR A 310 31.47 10.51 42.44
C THR A 310 30.50 9.58 43.21
N GLU A 311 30.70 8.26 43.17
CA GLU A 311 30.08 7.20 44.02
C GLU A 311 28.57 6.82 43.92
N GLN A 312 28.36 5.49 43.80
CA GLN A 312 27.33 4.60 44.42
C GLN A 312 25.87 5.09 44.55
N GLN A 313 24.85 4.36 44.07
CA GLN A 313 24.52 2.98 44.44
C GLN A 313 23.67 2.26 43.36
N SER A 314 23.73 0.92 43.33
CA SER A 314 22.85 0.06 42.54
C SER A 314 21.80 -0.65 43.42
N ASN A 315 20.55 -0.71 42.96
CA ASN A 315 19.52 -1.56 43.56
C ASN A 315 19.41 -2.87 42.77
N VAL A 316 19.57 -3.99 43.46
CA VAL A 316 19.51 -5.35 42.91
C VAL A 316 18.16 -5.99 43.25
N ILE A 317 17.65 -6.86 42.37
CA ILE A 317 16.63 -7.86 42.72
C ILE A 317 17.10 -9.21 42.18
N ASP A 318 17.03 -10.24 43.04
CA ASP A 318 17.75 -11.50 42.88
C ASP A 318 16.86 -12.65 42.37
N ASN A 319 17.50 -13.56 41.61
CA ASN A 319 17.11 -14.95 41.26
C ASN A 319 16.84 -15.21 39.75
N LEU A 320 17.69 -16.06 39.16
CA LEU A 320 17.72 -16.49 37.76
C LEU A 320 16.90 -17.78 37.47
N GLU A 321 16.47 -18.48 38.52
CA GLU A 321 15.95 -19.85 38.49
C GLU A 321 14.47 -19.95 38.10
N SER A 322 13.73 -18.83 38.16
CA SER A 322 12.29 -18.75 37.83
C SER A 322 12.00 -18.76 36.31
N TRP A 323 13.00 -18.56 35.46
CA TRP A 323 12.81 -18.37 34.01
C TRP A 323 13.07 -19.63 33.16
N ILE A 324 13.96 -20.54 33.59
CA ILE A 324 14.46 -21.65 32.75
C ILE A 324 13.88 -23.01 33.18
N GLN A 325 12.55 -23.16 33.23
CA GLN A 325 11.96 -24.48 33.47
C GLN A 325 10.56 -24.78 32.87
N ARG A 326 10.36 -24.52 31.56
CA ARG A 326 9.32 -25.18 30.74
C ARG A 326 9.78 -25.37 29.28
N ARG A 327 10.30 -26.57 28.99
CA ARG A 327 10.86 -26.96 27.68
C ARG A 327 9.81 -27.52 26.70
N SER A 328 10.23 -27.49 25.44
CA SER A 328 9.66 -27.98 24.17
C SER A 328 9.19 -29.46 24.10
N ALA A 329 8.63 -29.83 22.92
CA ALA A 329 8.44 -31.18 22.32
C ALA A 329 7.03 -31.83 22.49
N VAL A 330 6.44 -32.64 21.56
CA VAL A 330 6.84 -33.06 20.19
C VAL A 330 5.65 -33.62 19.32
N ILE A 331 5.63 -33.31 18.01
CA ILE A 331 5.29 -34.09 16.76
C ILE A 331 4.33 -35.34 16.85
N LEU A 332 3.24 -35.51 16.05
CA LEU A 332 3.04 -36.03 14.64
C LEU A 332 1.47 -35.98 14.35
N SER A 333 0.76 -36.30 13.24
CA SER A 333 0.98 -36.87 11.88
C SER A 333 -0.21 -36.57 10.90
N GLY A 334 -0.16 -36.99 9.61
CA GLY A 334 -1.34 -37.05 8.70
C GLY A 334 -1.05 -37.34 7.21
N ARG A 335 -1.97 -38.00 6.47
CA ARG A 335 -1.87 -38.44 5.04
C ARG A 335 -3.28 -38.42 4.40
N ARG A 336 -3.57 -38.39 3.08
CA ARG A 336 -2.86 -38.49 1.75
C ARG A 336 -3.63 -37.53 0.76
N ARG A 337 -3.68 -37.54 -0.59
CA ARG A 337 -3.22 -38.38 -1.73
C ARG A 337 -2.69 -37.47 -2.88
N ALA A 338 -3.25 -37.50 -4.11
CA ALA A 338 -2.83 -36.69 -5.28
C ALA A 338 -3.89 -36.64 -6.42
N ALA A 339 -3.85 -35.60 -7.27
CA ALA A 339 -4.39 -35.54 -8.66
C ALA A 339 -3.83 -34.31 -9.41
N SER A 340 -3.94 -34.26 -10.74
CA SER A 340 -3.37 -33.25 -11.66
C SER A 340 -4.43 -32.49 -12.44
N GLU A 341 -4.17 -31.24 -12.88
CA GLU A 341 -4.51 -30.78 -14.25
C GLU A 341 -3.92 -29.39 -14.63
N VAL A 342 -4.22 -28.97 -15.87
CA VAL A 342 -3.67 -27.84 -16.65
C VAL A 342 -4.02 -26.45 -16.10
N ARG A 343 -3.07 -25.51 -16.20
CA ARG A 343 -3.24 -24.06 -15.98
C ARG A 343 -3.41 -23.29 -17.29
N ILE A 344 -4.32 -22.31 -17.30
CA ILE A 344 -4.35 -21.20 -18.28
C ILE A 344 -4.52 -19.89 -17.49
N HIS A 345 -3.96 -18.79 -18.01
CA HIS A 345 -3.84 -17.51 -17.30
C HIS A 345 -5.15 -16.72 -17.19
N LEU A 346 -5.35 -16.08 -16.03
CA LEU A 346 -6.03 -14.78 -15.96
C LEU A 346 -5.00 -13.69 -16.30
N ASN A 347 -5.12 -13.07 -17.47
CA ASN A 347 -4.18 -12.06 -17.94
C ASN A 347 -4.49 -10.67 -17.35
N PHE A 348 -3.97 -10.42 -16.15
CA PHE A 348 -3.36 -9.11 -15.88
C PHE A 348 -1.93 -9.15 -16.46
N ILE A 349 -1.48 -8.07 -17.10
CA ILE A 349 -0.53 -8.18 -18.23
C ILE A 349 0.87 -8.66 -17.82
N TYR A 350 1.15 -9.94 -18.10
CA TYR A 350 2.49 -10.45 -18.40
C TYR A 350 2.52 -11.06 -19.80
N ASN A 351 3.33 -10.49 -20.69
CA ASN A 351 3.30 -10.78 -22.12
C ASN A 351 4.13 -12.03 -22.48
N THR A 352 3.45 -13.13 -22.81
CA THR A 352 4.00 -14.24 -23.61
C THR A 352 3.00 -14.69 -24.67
N ARG A 353 3.44 -14.75 -25.94
CA ARG A 353 2.63 -15.23 -27.08
C ARG A 353 2.59 -16.77 -27.12
N THR A 354 1.39 -17.34 -27.23
CA THR A 354 1.12 -18.61 -27.94
C THR A 354 -0.33 -18.62 -28.43
N SER A 355 -0.61 -19.37 -29.51
CA SER A 355 -1.90 -19.39 -30.20
C SER A 355 -2.64 -20.73 -30.00
N ALA A 356 -3.91 -20.69 -29.60
CA ALA A 356 -4.85 -21.81 -29.65
C ALA A 356 -6.30 -21.27 -29.75
N ALA A 357 -7.24 -22.12 -30.19
CA ALA A 357 -8.65 -21.76 -30.44
C ALA A 357 -9.49 -21.62 -29.14
N PRO A 358 -10.60 -20.86 -29.15
CA PRO A 358 -11.34 -20.49 -27.93
C PRO A 358 -12.32 -21.57 -27.41
N PRO A 359 -12.57 -21.63 -26.09
CA PRO A 359 -13.62 -22.45 -25.48
C PRO A 359 -14.96 -21.70 -25.40
N GLN A 360 -16.08 -22.45 -25.45
CA GLN A 360 -17.45 -21.92 -25.50
C GLN A 360 -18.04 -21.43 -24.14
N TYR A 361 -17.27 -21.46 -23.04
CA TYR A 361 -17.74 -21.06 -21.71
C TYR A 361 -16.60 -20.46 -20.87
N ILE A 362 -16.88 -19.36 -20.17
CA ILE A 362 -15.97 -18.78 -19.16
C ILE A 362 -16.19 -19.50 -17.83
N ARG A 363 -15.14 -20.09 -17.24
CA ARG A 363 -15.24 -20.87 -16.00
C ARG A 363 -14.04 -20.62 -15.08
N PHE A 364 -14.28 -19.96 -13.95
CA PHE A 364 -13.25 -19.71 -12.95
C PHE A 364 -13.02 -20.93 -12.04
N ARG A 365 -11.75 -21.22 -11.70
CA ARG A 365 -11.35 -22.22 -10.69
C ARG A 365 -10.19 -21.68 -9.83
N PRO A 366 -10.22 -21.84 -8.50
CA PRO A 366 -9.10 -21.49 -7.63
C PRO A 366 -8.06 -22.63 -7.59
N GLU A 367 -6.77 -22.29 -7.63
CA GLU A 367 -5.68 -23.26 -7.59
C GLU A 367 -4.68 -22.99 -6.45
N ARG A 368 -4.05 -24.05 -5.93
CA ARG A 368 -3.15 -23.97 -4.76
C ARG A 368 -1.69 -23.88 -5.18
N ARG A 369 -0.88 -23.08 -4.45
CA ARG A 369 0.57 -22.99 -4.67
C ARG A 369 1.29 -24.28 -4.26
N PRO A 370 2.09 -24.93 -5.12
CA PRO A 370 3.09 -25.91 -4.69
C PRO A 370 4.36 -25.21 -4.19
N VAL A 371 5.02 -25.78 -3.18
CA VAL A 371 6.32 -25.30 -2.67
C VAL A 371 7.43 -26.18 -3.23
N SER A 372 8.46 -25.56 -3.82
CA SER A 372 9.58 -26.27 -4.44
C SER A 372 10.60 -26.77 -3.42
N GLY A 373 10.56 -28.06 -3.10
CA GLY A 373 11.66 -28.75 -2.41
C GLY A 373 12.81 -29.06 -3.36
N ARG A 374 14.06 -28.84 -2.94
CA ARG A 374 15.25 -29.30 -3.70
C ARG A 374 15.37 -30.81 -3.58
N ALA A 375 15.56 -31.50 -4.71
CA ALA A 375 16.07 -32.87 -4.72
C ALA A 375 17.59 -32.83 -4.86
N CYS A 376 18.32 -33.43 -3.93
CA CYS A 376 19.74 -33.72 -4.11
C CYS A 376 19.87 -35.09 -4.80
N SER A 377 20.56 -35.12 -5.94
CA SER A 377 20.98 -36.36 -6.59
C SER A 377 22.23 -36.91 -5.88
N VAL A 378 22.18 -38.17 -5.46
CA VAL A 378 23.37 -38.98 -5.18
C VAL A 378 23.33 -40.15 -6.15
N SER A 379 24.41 -40.35 -6.91
CA SER A 379 24.58 -41.45 -7.86
C SER A 379 25.40 -42.57 -7.24
N GLU A 380 24.93 -43.80 -7.36
CA GLU A 380 25.69 -45.00 -6.99
C GLU A 380 26.55 -45.49 -8.18
N SER A 381 27.87 -45.31 -8.08
CA SER A 381 28.90 -46.10 -8.77
C SER A 381 30.29 -45.77 -8.22
#